data_AF-A0A2H9MX16-F1
#
_entry.id   AF-A0A2H9MX16-F1
#
_cell.length_a   1.000
_cell.length_b   1.000
_cell.length_c   1.000
_cell.angle_alpha   90.00
_cell.angle_beta   90.00
_cell.angle_gamma   90.00
#
_symmetry.space_group_name_H-M   'P 1'
#
loop_
_entity.id
_entity.type
_entity.pdbx_description
1 polymer ?
#
loop_
_entity_poly.entity_id
_entity_poly.type
_entity_poly.pdbx_seq_one_letter_code
_entity_poly.pdbx_strand_id
1 'polypeptide(L)' 'IAKDFVASICPVGSSVLVDEDDGQTEGSFDRMIAVVYCNDVNLNEQILESGNAKITALFCSESEFSGEPWAKKFGCHN' A
#
# COMPACT_ATOMS: atom_id res chain seq x y z
N ILE A 1 1.83 16.79 -4.42
CA ILE A 1 2.75 16.21 -3.40
C ILE A 1 2.67 14.68 -3.42
N ALA A 2 1.68 14.02 -2.82
CA ALA A 2 1.60 12.54 -2.83
C ALA A 2 1.54 11.94 -4.25
N LYS A 3 0.71 12.52 -5.13
CA LYS A 3 0.63 12.12 -6.54
C LYS A 3 1.98 12.23 -7.27
N ASP A 4 2.69 13.34 -7.07
CA ASP A 4 3.96 13.60 -7.75
C ASP A 4 5.07 12.68 -7.21
N PHE A 5 5.03 12.39 -5.91
CA PHE A 5 5.94 11.42 -5.27
C PHE A 5 5.73 10.01 -5.83
N VAL A 6 4.47 9.56 -5.92
CA VAL A 6 4.13 8.28 -6.58
C VAL A 6 4.64 8.27 -8.01
N ALA A 7 4.42 9.34 -8.78
CA ALA A 7 4.90 9.43 -10.17
C ALA A 7 6.44 9.43 -10.30
N SER A 8 7.18 9.87 -9.27
CA SER A 8 8.65 9.81 -9.25
C SER A 8 9.21 8.40 -9.00
N ILE A 9 8.45 7.53 -8.31
CA ILE A 9 8.84 6.14 -8.05
C ILE A 9 8.30 5.21 -9.15
N CYS A 10 7.06 5.45 -9.55
CA CYS A 10 6.29 4.64 -10.47
C CYS A 10 5.70 5.51 -11.59
N PRO A 11 6.53 5.97 -12.53
CA PRO A 11 6.08 6.77 -13.66
C PRO A 11 5.15 5.96 -14.57
N VAL A 12 4.30 6.65 -15.33
CA VAL A 12 3.42 6.04 -16.33
C VAL A 12 4.25 5.21 -17.32
N GLY A 13 3.84 3.97 -17.53
CA GLY A 13 4.54 2.99 -18.38
C GLY A 13 5.46 2.04 -17.62
N SER A 14 5.60 2.18 -16.30
CA SER A 14 6.32 1.22 -15.46
C SER A 14 5.63 -0.14 -15.45
N SER A 15 6.41 -1.21 -15.39
CA SER A 15 5.90 -2.54 -15.02
C SER A 15 5.73 -2.60 -13.50
N VAL A 16 4.62 -3.13 -13.05
CA VAL A 16 4.25 -3.20 -11.63
C VAL A 16 3.82 -4.60 -11.26
N LEU A 17 4.11 -5.01 -10.03
CA LEU A 17 3.49 -6.16 -9.40
C LEU A 17 2.39 -5.64 -8.47
N VAL A 18 1.20 -6.21 -8.61
CA VAL A 18 0.04 -5.92 -7.77
C VAL A 18 -0.25 -7.18 -6.99
N ASP A 19 -0.09 -7.10 -5.67
CA ASP A 19 -0.33 -8.18 -4.72
C ASP A 19 -1.67 -7.88 -4.02
N GLU A 20 -2.74 -8.50 -4.50
CA GLU A 20 -4.11 -8.30 -3.99
C GLU A 20 -4.20 -8.74 -2.52
N ASP A 21 -4.92 -8.00 -1.69
CA ASP A 21 -5.15 -8.36 -0.29
C ASP A 21 -6.17 -9.50 -0.20
N ASP A 22 -5.70 -10.71 0.10
CA ASP A 22 -6.51 -11.92 0.23
C ASP A 22 -7.63 -11.79 1.29
N GLY A 23 -7.44 -10.93 2.29
CA GLY A 23 -8.44 -10.64 3.32
C GLY A 23 -9.47 -9.59 2.91
N GLN A 24 -9.23 -8.87 1.81
CA GLN A 24 -10.04 -7.74 1.34
C GLN A 24 -10.08 -7.67 -0.19
N THR A 25 -10.48 -8.76 -0.84
CA THR A 25 -10.50 -8.91 -2.31
C THR A 25 -11.44 -7.95 -3.03
N GLU A 26 -12.46 -7.42 -2.34
CA GLU A 26 -13.38 -6.41 -2.88
C GLU A 26 -13.48 -5.19 -1.95
N GLY A 27 -12.75 -4.13 -2.30
CA GLY A 27 -12.89 -2.82 -1.69
C GLY A 27 -14.16 -2.09 -2.14
N SER A 28 -14.53 -1.01 -1.45
CA SER A 28 -15.71 -0.22 -1.83
C SER A 28 -15.62 0.32 -3.26
N PHE A 29 -16.76 0.34 -3.97
CA PHE A 29 -16.88 0.80 -5.36
C PHE A 29 -16.03 -0.03 -6.35
N ASP A 30 -16.07 -1.35 -6.19
CA ASP A 30 -15.42 -2.33 -7.08
C ASP A 30 -13.91 -2.12 -7.22
N ARG A 31 -13.25 -1.61 -6.17
CA ARG A 31 -11.80 -1.42 -6.16
C ARG A 31 -11.10 -2.64 -5.58
N MET A 32 -10.06 -3.11 -6.26
CA MET A 32 -9.08 -4.01 -5.67
C MET A 32 -8.27 -3.28 -4.58
N ILE A 33 -8.02 -3.95 -3.46
CA ILE A 33 -7.09 -3.52 -2.42
C ILE A 33 -5.83 -4.36 -2.57
N ALA A 34 -4.66 -3.72 -2.57
CA ALA A 34 -3.40 -4.39 -2.87
C ALA A 34 -2.18 -3.66 -2.30
N VAL A 35 -1.09 -4.38 -2.14
CA VAL A 35 0.26 -3.80 -2.09
C VAL A 35 0.80 -3.73 -3.51
N VAL A 36 1.34 -2.56 -3.88
CA VAL A 36 1.89 -2.32 -5.22
C VAL A 36 3.41 -2.25 -5.12
N TYR A 37 4.09 -3.00 -5.98
CA TYR A 37 5.52 -2.92 -6.16
C TYR A 37 5.82 -2.33 -7.54
N CYS A 38 6.63 -1.27 -7.57
CA CYS A 38 7.12 -0.65 -8.80
C CYS A 38 8.63 -0.74 -8.82
N ASN A 39 9.22 -1.34 -9.86
CA ASN A 39 10.67 -1.56 -9.97
C ASN A 39 11.24 -2.27 -8.72
N ASP A 40 10.56 -3.32 -8.26
CA ASP A 40 10.88 -4.09 -7.04
C ASP A 40 10.84 -3.28 -5.71
N VAL A 41 10.33 -2.04 -5.75
CA VAL A 41 10.14 -1.20 -4.57
C VAL A 41 8.69 -1.26 -4.12
N ASN A 42 8.46 -1.54 -2.83
CA ASN A 42 7.14 -1.47 -2.21
C ASN A 42 6.66 -0.01 -2.17
N LEU A 43 5.74 0.35 -3.07
CA LEU A 43 5.24 1.72 -3.19
C LEU A 43 4.45 2.15 -1.94
N ASN A 44 3.68 1.23 -1.34
CA ASN A 44 2.86 1.48 -0.14
C ASN A 44 3.73 1.89 1.05
N GLU A 45 4.87 1.21 1.25
CA GLU A 45 5.85 1.59 2.27
C GLU A 45 6.44 2.97 1.96
N GLN A 46 6.89 3.22 0.73
CA GLN A 46 7.53 4.49 0.38
C GLN A 46 6.62 5.72 0.58
N ILE A 47 5.33 5.60 0.27
CA ILE A 47 4.38 6.72 0.51
C ILE A 47 4.15 6.97 2.01
N LEU A 48 4.27 5.94 2.86
CA LEU A 48 4.22 6.08 4.31
C LEU A 48 5.50 6.72 4.86
N GLU A 49 6.68 6.23 4.42
CA GLU A 49 7.98 6.75 4.87
C GLU A 49 8.20 8.22 4.49
N SER A 50 7.69 8.64 3.34
CA SER A 50 7.73 10.04 2.90
C SER A 50 6.74 10.95 3.63
N GLY A 51 5.87 10.41 4.48
CA GLY A 51 4.82 11.16 5.18
C GLY A 51 3.67 11.60 4.28
N ASN A 52 3.55 11.04 3.07
CA ASN A 52 2.49 11.35 2.11
C ASN A 52 1.23 10.49 2.28
N ALA A 53 1.28 9.46 3.14
CA ALA A 53 0.17 8.57 3.44
C ALA A 53 0.06 8.27 4.94
N LYS A 54 -1.09 7.71 5.34
CA LYS A 54 -1.34 7.18 6.68
C LYS A 54 -2.10 5.87 6.56
N ILE A 55 -1.78 4.90 7.41
CA ILE A 55 -2.55 3.66 7.52
C ILE A 55 -3.89 3.94 8.19
N THR A 56 -4.95 3.31 7.67
CA THR A 56 -6.22 3.18 8.39
C THR A 56 -6.16 1.92 9.25
N ALA A 57 -6.22 2.08 10.57
CA ALA A 57 -6.19 0.94 11.49
C ALA A 57 -7.48 0.09 11.47
N LEU A 58 -8.54 0.59 10.85
CA LEU A 58 -9.87 -0.03 10.82
C LEU A 58 -9.87 -1.45 10.23
N PHE A 59 -8.98 -1.72 9.28
CA PHE A 59 -8.94 -2.98 8.53
C PHE A 59 -7.69 -3.81 8.82
N CYS A 60 -6.90 -3.47 9.83
CA CYS A 60 -5.71 -4.25 10.17
C CYS A 60 -6.04 -5.68 10.64
N SER A 61 -7.27 -5.97 11.13
CA SER A 61 -7.66 -7.34 11.46
C SER A 61 -7.96 -8.20 10.24
N GLU A 62 -8.33 -7.58 9.12
CA GLU A 62 -8.73 -8.27 7.89
C GLU A 62 -7.57 -8.38 6.91
N SER A 63 -6.75 -7.31 6.80
CA SER A 63 -5.66 -7.24 5.83
C SER A 63 -4.57 -8.28 6.11
N GLU A 64 -4.20 -9.06 5.10
CA GLU A 64 -3.09 -10.01 5.20
C GLU A 64 -1.74 -9.30 5.45
N PHE A 65 -1.62 -8.06 4.97
CA PHE A 65 -0.41 -7.24 5.10
C PHE A 65 -0.26 -6.58 6.48
N SER A 66 -1.23 -6.74 7.37
CA SER A 66 -1.20 -6.14 8.72
C SER A 66 -0.02 -6.58 9.59
N GLY A 67 0.59 -7.73 9.26
CA GLY A 67 1.78 -8.29 9.90
C GLY A 67 3.10 -7.70 9.40
N GLU A 68 3.10 -7.01 8.26
CA GLU A 68 4.31 -6.52 7.61
C GLU A 68 5.04 -5.47 8.48
N PRO A 69 6.38 -5.41 8.45
CA PRO A 69 7.15 -4.47 9.26
C PRO A 69 6.73 -3.00 9.06
N TRP A 70 6.49 -2.59 7.82
CA TRP A 70 6.00 -1.24 7.49
C TRP A 70 4.59 -1.01 8.03
N ALA A 71 3.69 -2.00 7.93
CA ALA A 71 2.34 -1.88 8.44
C ALA A 71 2.32 -1.71 9.96
N LYS A 72 3.12 -2.52 10.68
CA LYS A 72 3.33 -2.40 12.13
C LYS A 72 3.93 -1.07 12.52
N LYS A 73 4.93 -0.59 11.78
CA LYS A 73 5.61 0.70 12.03
C LYS A 73 4.66 1.88 11.92
N PHE A 74 3.72 1.87 10.98
CA PHE A 74 2.91 3.04 10.64
C PHE A 74 1.46 3.03 11.14
N GLY A 75 0.93 1.92 11.67
CA GLY A 75 -0.38 1.97 12.32
C GLY A 75 -1.06 0.66 12.70
N CYS A 76 -0.67 -0.49 12.13
CA CYS A 76 -1.26 -1.77 12.49
C CYS A 76 -0.64 -2.35 13.77
N HIS A 77 -0.72 -1.63 14.88
CA HIS A 77 -0.28 -2.13 16.18
C HIS A 77 -1.32 -3.13 16.68
N ASN A 78 -0.96 -4.42 16.77
CA ASN A 78 -1.83 -5.40 17.42
C ASN A 78 -1.89 -5.12 18.93
#